data_AF-A0A1W2CA54-F1
#
_entry.id   AF-A0A1W2CA54-F1
#
_cell.length_a   1.000
_cell.length_b   1.000
_cell.length_c   1.000
_cell.angle_alpha   90.00
_cell.angle_beta   90.00
_cell.angle_gamma   90.00
#
_symmetry.space_group_name_H-M   'P 1'
#
loop_
_entity.id
_entity.type
_entity.pdbx_description
1 polymer ?
#
loop_
_entity_poly.entity_id
_entity_poly.type
_entity_poly.pdbx_seq_one_letter_code
_entity_poly.pdbx_strand_id
1 'polypeptide(L)'
;MKVHIPLYFLFLIFITGCGNNAVLEQSTASDLVANYLKSNPLYETEKIELGEIKFKSSADKEALSKFKDLMNKGYVEMQLQKQKKKFLSKDSVYVYNVTLTDKSKPYVLKQQQNKATLKVMEYTLDEDKPATLDKAGNKTAKVTIMLKKVKNAFTVFYKDKNTGSNFITKTYKLKYNKEAGWAVTGE
;
A
#
# COMPACT_ATOMS: atom_id res chain seq x y z
N MET A 1 30.85 -28.01 -20.80
CA MET A 1 30.09 -28.02 -19.53
C MET A 1 28.70 -27.48 -19.79
N LYS A 2 27.67 -28.33 -19.74
CA LYS A 2 26.27 -27.93 -19.88
C LYS A 2 25.76 -27.59 -18.48
N VAL A 3 25.35 -26.34 -18.26
CA VAL A 3 24.84 -25.87 -16.96
C VAL A 3 23.32 -25.90 -17.05
N HIS A 4 22.71 -26.78 -16.26
CA HIS A 4 21.25 -26.92 -16.19
C HIS A 4 20.65 -25.77 -15.37
N ILE A 5 19.70 -25.05 -15.97
CA ILE A 5 18.85 -24.04 -15.31
C ILE A 5 17.78 -24.80 -14.51
N PRO A 6 17.66 -24.63 -13.18
CA PRO A 6 16.59 -25.26 -12.43
C PRO A 6 15.28 -24.50 -12.65
N LEU A 7 14.31 -25.21 -13.20
CA LEU A 7 12.92 -24.83 -13.40
C LEU A 7 12.26 -24.57 -12.04
N TYR A 8 11.93 -23.31 -11.74
CA TYR A 8 11.17 -22.93 -10.55
C TYR A 8 9.75 -23.50 -10.66
N PHE A 9 9.47 -24.57 -9.93
CA PHE A 9 8.17 -25.22 -9.88
C PHE A 9 7.24 -24.36 -9.01
N LEU A 10 6.40 -23.54 -9.65
CA LEU A 10 5.35 -22.78 -8.99
C LEU A 10 4.23 -23.74 -8.57
N PHE A 11 4.22 -24.11 -7.30
CA PHE A 11 3.20 -24.99 -6.72
C PHE A 11 1.88 -24.20 -6.56
N LEU A 12 1.05 -24.20 -7.61
CA LEU A 12 -0.35 -23.77 -7.52
C LEU A 12 -1.15 -24.90 -6.85
N ILE A 13 -1.41 -24.73 -5.55
CA ILE A 13 -2.31 -25.62 -4.80
C ILE A 13 -3.74 -25.33 -5.28
N PHE A 14 -4.20 -26.10 -6.27
CA PHE A 14 -5.62 -26.16 -6.63
C PHE A 14 -6.34 -27.04 -5.62
N ILE A 15 -7.09 -26.41 -4.71
CA ILE A 15 -8.01 -27.12 -3.82
C ILE A 15 -9.25 -27.47 -4.66
N THR A 16 -9.35 -28.74 -5.09
CA THR A 16 -10.54 -29.26 -5.77
C THR A 16 -11.63 -29.56 -4.74
N GLY A 17 -12.50 -28.57 -4.49
CA GLY A 17 -13.76 -28.79 -3.77
C GLY A 17 -14.76 -29.50 -4.68
N CYS A 18 -14.91 -30.81 -4.50
CA CYS A 18 -15.95 -31.62 -5.13
C CYS A 18 -17.25 -31.55 -4.31
N GLY A 19 -18.34 -31.04 -4.89
CA GLY A 19 -19.69 -31.02 -4.29
C GLY A 19 -20.60 -29.91 -4.85
N ASN A 20 -21.59 -30.30 -5.66
CA ASN A 20 -22.75 -29.50 -6.12
C ASN A 20 -22.60 -27.97 -6.31
N ASN A 21 -22.01 -27.62 -7.45
CA ASN A 21 -22.33 -26.53 -8.38
C ASN A 21 -23.21 -25.35 -7.87
N ALA A 22 -22.55 -24.18 -7.78
CA ALA A 22 -23.10 -22.80 -7.75
C ALA A 22 -23.53 -22.18 -6.40
N VAL A 23 -23.62 -22.92 -5.29
CA VAL A 23 -23.92 -22.28 -4.00
C VAL A 23 -22.65 -21.67 -3.40
N LEU A 24 -22.59 -20.35 -3.40
CA LEU A 24 -21.53 -19.59 -2.74
C LEU A 24 -21.99 -19.19 -1.33
N GLU A 25 -21.35 -19.73 -0.30
CA GLU A 25 -21.57 -19.32 1.09
C GLU A 25 -20.75 -18.08 1.45
N GLN A 26 -21.20 -17.32 2.45
CA GLN A 26 -20.55 -16.08 2.88
C GLN A 26 -19.12 -16.32 3.39
N SER A 27 -18.89 -17.39 4.15
CA SER A 27 -17.56 -17.79 4.63
C SER A 27 -16.62 -18.11 3.47
N THR A 28 -17.05 -18.96 2.54
CA THR A 28 -16.28 -19.30 1.33
C THR A 28 -15.97 -18.07 0.48
N ALA A 29 -16.93 -17.16 0.33
CA ALA A 29 -16.73 -15.91 -0.40
C ALA A 29 -15.71 -14.99 0.30
N SER A 30 -15.76 -14.92 1.63
CA SER A 30 -14.80 -14.17 2.45
C SER A 30 -13.40 -14.74 2.31
N ASP A 31 -13.24 -16.06 2.38
CA ASP A 31 -11.95 -16.74 2.24
C ASP A 31 -11.34 -16.54 0.85
N LEU A 32 -12.15 -16.59 -0.21
CA LEU A 32 -11.70 -16.30 -1.57
C LEU A 32 -11.13 -14.89 -1.69
N VAL A 33 -11.81 -13.89 -1.12
CA VAL A 33 -11.33 -12.51 -1.13
C VAL A 33 -10.11 -12.33 -0.22
N ALA A 34 -10.08 -12.95 0.96
CA ALA A 34 -8.93 -12.91 1.87
C ALA A 34 -7.67 -13.50 1.22
N ASN A 35 -7.80 -14.65 0.54
CA ASN A 35 -6.71 -15.27 -0.18
C ASN A 35 -6.27 -14.44 -1.39
N TYR A 36 -7.22 -13.81 -2.11
CA TYR A 36 -6.90 -12.87 -3.19
C TYR A 36 -6.07 -11.68 -2.68
N LEU A 37 -6.42 -11.12 -1.52
CA LEU A 37 -5.70 -10.00 -0.90
C LEU A 37 -4.32 -10.35 -0.36
N LYS A 38 -4.09 -11.60 0.08
CA LYS A 38 -2.74 -12.07 0.46
C LYS A 38 -1.78 -12.02 -0.73
N SER A 39 -2.25 -12.39 -1.91
CA SER A 39 -1.46 -12.35 -3.15
C SER A 39 -1.46 -10.97 -3.81
N ASN A 40 -2.44 -10.12 -3.51
CA ASN A 40 -2.62 -8.78 -4.07
C ASN A 40 -2.81 -7.77 -2.93
N PRO A 41 -1.74 -7.46 -2.17
CA PRO A 41 -1.84 -6.57 -1.03
C PRO A 41 -2.24 -5.17 -1.50
N LEU A 42 -3.19 -4.57 -0.77
CA LEU A 42 -3.66 -3.22 -1.01
C LEU A 42 -2.85 -2.22 -0.19
N TYR A 43 -2.39 -1.16 -0.85
CA TYR A 43 -1.68 -0.08 -0.20
C TYR A 43 -1.88 1.24 -0.95
N GLU A 44 -1.78 2.35 -0.23
CA GLU A 44 -1.66 3.68 -0.82
C GLU A 44 -0.20 4.00 -1.08
N THR A 45 0.04 4.77 -2.13
CA THR A 45 1.40 5.18 -2.51
C THR A 45 1.52 6.67 -2.59
N GLU A 46 2.66 7.20 -2.17
CA GLU A 46 3.04 8.59 -2.43
C GLU A 46 4.42 8.66 -3.04
N LYS A 47 4.63 9.73 -3.80
CA LYS A 47 5.94 10.08 -4.34
C LYS A 47 6.57 11.13 -3.44
N ILE A 48 7.76 10.84 -2.96
CA ILE A 48 8.56 11.78 -2.18
C ILE A 48 9.80 12.21 -2.96
N GLU A 49 10.25 13.43 -2.72
CA GLU A 49 11.51 13.95 -3.23
C GLU A 49 12.66 13.51 -2.32
N LEU A 50 13.82 13.24 -2.93
CA LEU A 50 15.05 12.80 -2.29
C LEU A 50 16.24 13.53 -2.94
N GLY A 51 17.42 13.40 -2.35
CA GLY A 51 18.62 14.12 -2.79
C GLY A 51 18.65 15.54 -2.25
N GLU A 52 19.16 16.49 -3.04
CA GLU A 52 19.23 17.89 -2.63
C GLU A 52 17.84 18.55 -2.67
N ILE A 53 17.29 18.87 -1.50
CA ILE A 53 15.99 19.53 -1.32
C ILE A 53 16.19 20.88 -0.63
N LYS A 54 15.57 21.91 -1.21
CA LYS A 54 15.59 23.27 -0.69
C LYS A 54 14.28 23.57 0.04
N PHE A 55 14.39 23.93 1.31
CA PHE A 55 13.27 24.34 2.16
C PHE A 55 13.37 25.82 2.50
N LYS A 56 12.27 26.55 2.35
CA LYS A 56 12.06 27.88 2.91
C LYS A 56 11.39 27.75 4.28
N SER A 57 11.91 28.45 5.27
CA SER A 57 11.49 28.31 6.67
C SER A 57 10.02 28.61 6.92
N SER A 58 9.43 29.54 6.16
CA SER A 58 8.01 29.90 6.29
C SER A 58 7.13 29.00 5.42
N ALA A 59 7.40 28.96 4.10
CA ALA A 59 6.55 28.28 3.13
C ALA A 59 6.57 26.75 3.26
N ASP A 60 7.73 26.18 3.60
CA ASP A 60 7.94 24.73 3.56
C ASP A 60 8.05 24.12 4.97
N LYS A 61 7.56 24.84 5.99
CA LYS A 61 7.63 24.41 7.40
C LYS A 61 7.00 23.03 7.62
N GLU A 62 5.83 22.79 7.03
CA GLU A 62 5.12 21.52 7.17
C GLU A 62 5.91 20.37 6.51
N ALA A 63 6.37 20.56 5.28
CA ALA A 63 7.16 19.56 4.55
C ALA A 63 8.46 19.24 5.30
N LEU A 64 9.18 20.26 5.75
CA LEU A 64 10.40 20.10 6.55
C LEU A 64 10.12 19.35 7.87
N SER A 65 8.99 19.62 8.52
CA SER A 65 8.60 18.91 9.74
C SER A 65 8.36 17.42 9.50
N LYS A 66 7.76 17.04 8.37
CA LYS A 66 7.54 15.63 8.00
C LYS A 66 8.87 14.89 7.82
N PHE A 67 9.83 15.50 7.13
CA PHE A 67 11.15 14.90 6.96
C PHE A 67 11.92 14.80 8.29
N LYS A 68 11.83 15.82 9.16
CA LYS A 68 12.43 15.75 10.50
C LYS A 68 11.83 14.66 11.37
N ASP A 69 10.52 14.46 11.31
CA ASP A 69 9.85 13.35 12.02
C ASP A 69 10.35 11.98 11.54
N LEU A 70 10.47 11.79 10.22
CA LEU A 70 11.03 10.56 9.65
C LEU A 70 12.51 10.36 10.01
N MET A 71 13.27 11.44 10.07
CA MET A 71 14.67 11.40 10.51
C MET A 71 14.79 10.96 11.96
N ASN A 72 13.99 11.54 12.86
CA ASN A 72 13.97 11.16 14.27
C ASN A 72 13.56 9.69 14.46
N LYS A 73 12.69 9.17 13.58
CA LYS A 73 12.27 7.75 13.56
C LYS A 73 13.27 6.83 12.85
N GLY A 74 14.33 7.36 12.25
CA GLY A 74 15.42 6.63 11.60
C GLY A 74 15.06 6.08 10.21
N TYR A 75 14.06 6.63 9.54
CA TYR A 75 13.67 6.23 8.17
C TYR A 75 14.38 7.06 7.09
N VAL A 76 14.81 8.25 7.45
CA VAL A 76 15.46 9.20 6.54
C VAL A 76 16.69 9.76 7.21
N GLU A 77 17.74 10.03 6.45
CA GLU A 77 18.85 10.87 6.87
C GLU A 77 18.75 12.23 6.18
N MET A 78 18.99 13.29 6.96
CA MET A 78 19.02 14.65 6.44
C MET A 78 20.37 15.29 6.77
N GLN A 79 21.14 15.61 5.74
CA GLN A 79 22.43 16.30 5.89
C GLN A 79 22.29 17.75 5.44
N LEU A 80 22.49 18.71 6.33
CA LEU A 80 22.46 20.13 5.98
C LEU A 80 23.67 20.47 5.11
N GLN A 81 23.42 20.87 3.87
CA GLN A 81 24.46 21.26 2.92
C GLN A 81 24.71 22.77 2.97
N LYS A 82 23.64 23.57 2.99
CA LYS A 82 23.71 25.03 2.98
C LYS A 82 22.59 25.64 3.82
N GLN A 83 22.91 26.71 4.53
CA GLN A 83 21.94 27.54 5.23
C GLN A 83 22.18 29.01 4.88
N LYS A 84 21.15 29.70 4.40
CA LYS A 84 21.23 31.13 4.05
C LYS A 84 20.05 31.88 4.65
N LYS A 85 20.34 32.85 5.52
CA LYS A 85 19.35 33.84 5.95
C LYS A 85 19.06 34.79 4.78
N LYS A 86 17.79 35.02 4.45
CA LYS A 86 17.44 36.00 3.41
C LYS A 86 17.58 37.39 4.00
N PHE A 87 18.48 38.21 3.43
CA PHE A 87 18.72 39.58 3.86
C PHE A 87 17.40 40.37 3.83
N LEU A 88 17.08 41.09 4.91
CA LEU A 88 15.82 41.82 5.15
C LEU A 88 14.54 40.97 5.29
N SER A 89 14.63 39.65 5.42
CA SER A 89 13.46 38.79 5.68
C SER A 89 13.64 37.95 6.93
N LYS A 90 12.52 37.61 7.59
CA LYS A 90 12.49 36.59 8.64
C LYS A 90 12.67 35.17 8.07
N ASP A 91 12.60 35.01 6.75
CA ASP A 91 12.69 33.72 6.09
C ASP A 91 14.16 33.28 5.90
N SER A 92 14.42 32.00 6.18
CA SER A 92 15.70 31.35 5.95
C SER A 92 15.54 30.22 4.95
N VAL A 93 16.57 30.01 4.14
CA VAL A 93 16.64 28.91 3.17
C VAL A 93 17.61 27.87 3.71
N TYR A 94 17.14 26.62 3.76
CA TYR A 94 17.93 25.45 4.10
C TYR A 94 18.00 24.51 2.91
N VAL A 95 19.18 24.00 2.61
CA VAL A 95 19.39 22.98 1.58
C VAL A 95 19.87 21.73 2.30
N TYR A 96 19.07 20.68 2.24
CA TYR A 96 19.39 19.38 2.82
C TYR A 96 19.62 18.36 1.71
N ASN A 97 20.58 17.46 1.90
CA ASN A 97 20.62 16.21 1.16
C ASN A 97 19.82 15.17 1.96
N VAL A 98 18.79 14.60 1.35
CA VAL A 98 17.82 13.69 1.98
C VAL A 98 17.93 12.30 1.37
N THR A 99 18.23 11.31 2.20
CA THR A 99 18.43 9.91 1.78
C THR A 99 17.56 8.96 2.59
N LEU A 100 17.11 7.86 1.97
CA LEU A 100 16.37 6.81 2.66
C LEU A 100 17.36 5.89 3.38
N THR A 101 17.06 5.52 4.62
CA THR A 101 17.84 4.53 5.37
C THR A 101 17.41 3.12 5.02
N ASP A 102 18.18 2.13 5.50
CA ASP A 102 17.84 0.71 5.38
C ASP A 102 16.48 0.35 5.97
N LYS A 103 16.05 1.05 7.03
CA LYS A 103 14.74 0.86 7.69
C LYS A 103 13.57 1.16 6.75
N SER A 104 13.81 1.94 5.70
CA SER A 104 12.80 2.35 4.74
C SER A 104 12.57 1.33 3.62
N LYS A 105 13.50 0.39 3.41
CA LYS A 105 13.45 -0.63 2.33
C LYS A 105 12.08 -1.31 2.18
N PRO A 106 11.38 -1.76 3.24
CA PRO A 106 10.10 -2.47 3.10
C PRO A 106 8.97 -1.62 2.48
N TYR A 107 9.11 -0.30 2.57
CA TYR A 107 8.11 0.65 2.11
C TYR A 107 8.42 1.18 0.70
N VAL A 108 9.63 0.94 0.18
CA VAL A 108 10.02 1.45 -1.14
C VAL A 108 9.49 0.55 -2.26
N LEU A 109 8.70 1.13 -3.16
CA LEU A 109 8.20 0.43 -4.35
C LEU A 109 9.08 0.70 -5.57
N LYS A 110 9.53 1.94 -5.72
CA LYS A 110 10.34 2.37 -6.86
C LYS A 110 11.27 3.50 -6.45
N GLN A 111 12.53 3.39 -6.86
CA GLN A 111 13.53 4.45 -6.71
C GLN A 111 13.86 5.06 -8.07
N GLN A 112 14.02 6.37 -8.09
CA GLN A 112 14.46 7.18 -9.21
C GLN A 112 15.52 8.16 -8.70
N GLN A 113 16.25 8.81 -9.61
CA GLN A 113 17.42 9.62 -9.28
C GLN A 113 17.21 10.59 -8.10
N ASN A 114 16.09 11.33 -8.06
CA ASN A 114 15.77 12.29 -7.00
C ASN A 114 14.39 12.06 -6.35
N LYS A 115 13.79 10.87 -6.55
CA LYS A 115 12.42 10.58 -6.11
C LYS A 115 12.27 9.12 -5.71
N ALA A 116 11.42 8.85 -4.73
CA ALA A 116 10.98 7.49 -4.42
C ALA A 116 9.46 7.41 -4.36
N THR A 117 8.92 6.31 -4.87
CA THR A 117 7.52 5.93 -4.66
C THR A 117 7.47 4.97 -3.48
N LEU A 118 6.72 5.34 -2.45
CA LEU A 118 6.65 4.62 -1.17
C LEU A 118 5.23 4.18 -0.86
N LYS A 119 5.10 3.05 -0.16
CA LYS A 119 3.88 2.66 0.54
C LYS A 119 3.70 3.59 1.73
N VAL A 120 2.60 4.32 1.79
CA VAL A 120 2.28 5.24 2.90
C VAL A 120 1.19 4.73 3.82
N MET A 121 0.44 3.73 3.38
CA MET A 121 -0.63 3.10 4.14
C MET A 121 -0.88 1.71 3.56
N GLU A 122 -1.17 0.75 4.42
CA GLU A 122 -1.54 -0.61 4.02
C GLU A 122 -2.97 -0.90 4.48
N TYR A 123 -3.65 -1.80 3.78
CA TYR A 123 -5.01 -2.20 4.12
C TYR A 123 -5.03 -3.67 4.52
N THR A 124 -5.58 -3.96 5.70
CA THR A 124 -5.73 -5.33 6.21
C THR A 124 -7.19 -5.67 6.37
N LEU A 125 -7.55 -6.94 6.24
CA LEU A 125 -8.92 -7.39 6.47
C LEU A 125 -9.33 -7.08 7.91
N ASP A 126 -10.56 -6.59 8.08
CA ASP A 126 -11.17 -6.47 9.39
C ASP A 126 -11.77 -7.81 9.81
N GLU A 127 -11.02 -8.63 10.55
CA GLU A 127 -11.48 -9.95 11.01
C GLU A 127 -12.72 -9.87 11.92
N ASP A 128 -12.95 -8.72 12.56
CA ASP A 128 -14.07 -8.51 13.48
C ASP A 128 -15.40 -8.27 12.75
N LYS A 129 -15.36 -8.03 11.43
CA LYS A 129 -16.55 -7.72 10.62
C LYS A 129 -16.70 -8.71 9.46
N PRO A 130 -17.78 -9.50 9.42
CA PRO A 130 -18.00 -10.44 8.34
C PRO A 130 -18.21 -9.71 7.00
N ALA A 131 -17.68 -10.27 5.92
CA ALA A 131 -17.87 -9.73 4.58
C ALA A 131 -19.34 -9.86 4.17
N THR A 132 -19.95 -8.82 3.59
CA THR A 132 -21.31 -8.90 3.08
C THR A 132 -21.31 -9.55 1.70
N LEU A 133 -22.08 -10.64 1.54
CA LEU A 133 -22.24 -11.33 0.27
C LEU A 133 -23.55 -10.88 -0.40
N ASP A 134 -23.43 -10.13 -1.49
CA ASP A 134 -24.53 -9.75 -2.36
C ASP A 134 -24.52 -10.64 -3.61
N LYS A 135 -25.39 -11.66 -3.65
CA LYS A 135 -25.51 -12.54 -4.82
C LYS A 135 -26.21 -11.78 -5.96
N ALA A 136 -25.54 -11.66 -7.10
CA ALA A 136 -26.07 -11.03 -8.30
C ALA A 136 -26.62 -12.05 -9.33
N GLY A 137 -26.52 -13.36 -9.04
CA GLY A 137 -27.05 -14.46 -9.84
C GLY A 137 -26.37 -15.80 -9.56
N ASN A 138 -26.63 -16.81 -10.39
CA ASN A 138 -26.10 -18.19 -10.19
C ASN A 138 -24.60 -18.35 -10.51
N LYS A 139 -23.99 -17.38 -11.23
CA LYS A 139 -22.59 -17.46 -11.68
C LYS A 139 -21.76 -16.23 -11.31
N THR A 140 -22.37 -15.25 -10.66
CA THR A 140 -21.74 -13.98 -10.29
C THR A 140 -22.19 -13.57 -8.90
N ALA A 141 -21.26 -13.08 -8.11
CA ALA A 141 -21.53 -12.55 -6.79
C ALA A 141 -20.66 -11.33 -6.53
N LYS A 142 -21.12 -10.47 -5.62
CA LYS A 142 -20.37 -9.33 -5.12
C LYS A 142 -20.11 -9.57 -3.64
N VAL A 143 -18.88 -9.34 -3.21
CA VAL A 143 -18.48 -9.45 -1.81
C VAL A 143 -17.96 -8.10 -1.36
N THR A 144 -18.63 -7.50 -0.40
CA THR A 144 -18.19 -6.25 0.21
C THR A 144 -17.47 -6.56 1.51
N ILE A 145 -16.17 -6.25 1.56
CA ILE A 145 -15.35 -6.39 2.76
C ILE A 145 -15.06 -5.02 3.36
N MET A 146 -14.83 -5.02 4.67
CA MET A 146 -14.24 -3.87 5.37
C MET A 146 -12.75 -4.10 5.56
N LEU A 147 -11.96 -3.08 5.25
CA LEU A 147 -10.51 -3.09 5.37
C LEU A 147 -10.07 -2.01 6.36
N LYS A 148 -9.28 -2.39 7.36
CA LYS A 148 -8.66 -1.48 8.32
C LYS A 148 -7.46 -0.77 7.67
N LYS A 149 -7.36 0.54 7.89
CA LYS A 149 -6.21 1.36 7.48
C LYS A 149 -5.07 1.16 8.46
N VAL A 150 -3.98 0.58 8.02
CA VAL A 150 -2.74 0.43 8.80
C VAL A 150 -1.78 1.55 8.42
N LYS A 151 -1.62 2.50 9.34
CA LYS A 151 -0.69 3.63 9.19
C LYS A 151 0.74 3.13 9.38
N ASN A 152 1.66 3.71 8.61
CA ASN A 152 3.10 3.47 8.72
C ASN A 152 3.85 4.80 8.92
N ALA A 153 5.18 4.74 8.97
CA ALA A 153 5.99 5.95 9.19
C ALA A 153 5.79 7.02 8.10
N PHE A 154 5.56 6.62 6.85
CA PHE A 154 5.38 7.51 5.71
C PHE A 154 3.94 8.02 5.54
N THR A 155 2.99 7.60 6.38
CA THR A 155 1.63 8.15 6.40
C THR A 155 1.62 9.67 6.58
N VAL A 156 2.67 10.26 7.14
CA VAL A 156 2.82 11.73 7.25
C VAL A 156 2.74 12.47 5.90
N PHE A 157 3.06 11.79 4.79
CA PHE A 157 2.93 12.34 3.44
C PHE A 157 1.57 12.09 2.80
N TYR A 158 0.79 11.14 3.33
CA TYR A 158 -0.52 10.84 2.81
C TYR A 158 -1.50 11.97 3.14
N LYS A 159 -2.10 12.53 2.11
CA LYS A 159 -3.23 13.45 2.27
C LYS A 159 -4.50 12.61 2.28
N ASP A 160 -5.08 12.42 3.47
CA ASP A 160 -6.34 11.69 3.59
C ASP A 160 -7.39 12.35 2.70
N LYS A 161 -8.01 11.57 1.83
CA LYS A 161 -9.06 12.02 0.90
C LYS A 161 -10.40 12.22 1.61
N ASN A 162 -10.36 12.65 2.87
CA ASN A 162 -11.50 13.14 3.64
C ASN A 162 -12.62 12.11 3.87
N THR A 163 -12.24 10.87 4.22
CA THR A 163 -13.24 9.85 4.61
C THR A 163 -13.55 9.85 6.12
N GLY A 164 -12.78 10.58 6.94
CA GLY A 164 -12.97 10.65 8.40
C GLY A 164 -12.93 9.29 9.11
N SER A 165 -12.50 8.24 8.41
CA SER A 165 -12.65 6.86 8.83
C SER A 165 -11.30 6.14 8.84
N ASN A 166 -11.11 5.25 9.81
CA ASN A 166 -9.96 4.36 9.92
C ASN A 166 -10.13 3.07 9.11
N PHE A 167 -11.20 2.95 8.32
CA PHE A 167 -11.46 1.82 7.44
C PHE A 167 -11.93 2.28 6.06
N ILE A 168 -11.89 1.36 5.09
CA ILE A 168 -12.55 1.50 3.80
C ILE A 168 -13.43 0.28 3.54
N THR A 169 -14.43 0.43 2.69
CA THR A 169 -15.23 -0.68 2.17
C THR A 169 -14.87 -0.89 0.71
N LYS A 170 -14.53 -2.12 0.32
CA LYS A 170 -14.30 -2.49 -1.08
C LYS A 170 -15.21 -3.65 -1.47
N THR A 171 -15.75 -3.57 -2.68
CA THR A 171 -16.60 -4.61 -3.25
C THR A 171 -15.81 -5.35 -4.32
N TYR A 172 -15.80 -6.68 -4.25
CA TYR A 172 -15.13 -7.57 -5.21
C TYR A 172 -16.15 -8.37 -5.99
N LYS A 173 -15.89 -8.59 -7.28
CA LYS A 173 -16.73 -9.41 -8.17
C LYS A 173 -16.16 -10.82 -8.27
N LEU A 174 -16.94 -11.77 -7.80
CA LEU A 174 -16.67 -13.20 -7.95
C LEU A 174 -17.41 -13.76 -9.17
N LYS A 175 -16.74 -14.62 -9.93
CA LYS A 175 -17.33 -15.35 -11.06
C LYS A 175 -17.07 -16.83 -10.90
N TYR A 176 -18.11 -17.63 -11.15
CA TYR A 176 -18.02 -19.08 -11.15
C TYR A 176 -17.64 -19.62 -12.53
N ASN A 177 -16.59 -20.46 -12.57
CA ASN A 177 -16.22 -21.27 -13.71
C ASN A 177 -16.44 -22.76 -13.36
N LYS A 178 -17.01 -23.53 -14.30
CA LYS A 178 -17.26 -24.98 -14.11
C LYS A 178 -15.97 -25.78 -13.91
N GLU A 179 -14.85 -25.33 -14.46
CA GLU A 179 -13.56 -26.04 -14.39
C GLU A 179 -12.71 -25.60 -13.20
N ALA A 180 -12.77 -24.31 -12.82
CA ALA A 180 -11.89 -23.68 -11.84
C ALA A 180 -12.58 -23.25 -10.53
N GLY A 181 -13.90 -23.37 -10.43
CA GLY A 181 -14.67 -22.90 -9.27
C GLY A 181 -14.89 -21.38 -9.25
N TRP A 182 -15.16 -20.83 -8.06
CA TRP A 182 -15.35 -19.38 -7.86
C TRP A 182 -14.00 -18.66 -7.76
N ALA A 183 -13.85 -17.56 -8.49
CA ALA A 183 -12.63 -16.74 -8.45
C ALA A 183 -12.96 -15.24 -8.45
N VAL A 184 -12.07 -14.44 -7.84
CA VAL A 184 -12.12 -12.97 -7.90
C VAL A 184 -11.71 -12.53 -9.30
N THR A 185 -12.59 -11.79 -9.97
CA THR A 185 -12.37 -11.30 -11.34
C THR A 185 -12.15 -9.79 -11.44
N GLY A 186 -12.38 -9.07 -10.35
CA GLY A 186 -12.14 -7.64 -10.28
C GLY A 186 -12.67 -7.00 -9.01
N GLU A 187 -12.29 -5.73 -8.85
CA GLU A 187 -12.87 -4.76 -7.90
C GLU A 187 -13.97 -3.95 -8.61
#